data_AF-A0AAT9GMV6-F1
#
_entry.id   AF-A0AAT9GMV6-F1
#
_cell.length_a   1.000
_cell.length_b   1.000
_cell.length_c   1.000
_cell.angle_alpha   90.00
_cell.angle_beta   90.00
_cell.angle_gamma   90.00
#
_symmetry.space_group_name_H-M   'P 1'
#
loop_
_entity.id
_entity.type
_entity.pdbx_description
1 polymer ?
#
loop_
_entity_poly.entity_id
_entity_poly.type
_entity_poly.pdbx_seq_one_letter_code
_entity_poly.pdbx_strand_id
1 'polypeptide(L)'
;MENYSKEVRDRASQLYLEGNVLGLIKKGRLLIGIVKDVDMYRAQYDLDSKKGKCECRLGEKCEHILAIQIAYEKGEYVNLDEIDEKIRNYNKREISWILLTLLEKFPIIANYLSPLEDIRGALARYKNIIKQNPTENIVNNFTDFLNNNKNKITKEDIFEILEAIVSCNTRCFYNFITEKEYDENLMKTLGSIFLEKEIEDKDIARLESIIEKDKYGNLDNLILFLFSNERIKNKLNVRAYLRVLLKRGEKDKILQLIDTDYFSKEEKFDILLQIDEKEAVEFAKFNMLYSKLFEYYYDNEEFSEALEYLKKMIELKDLGGILKDSDKIVSLIKGNNEIIKQLYELADNNVILYPLLIKLYEIATGSLRYDIAASIINKFTSLKDYYIDIVKITGEQRKDKLINILQFLVEQMVEDKKYEDIIQMLKIAKKYMKPDEYENFISQLKEKYKKRKQFYELINKHLT
;
A
#
# COMPACT_ATOMS: atom_id res chain seq x y z
N MET A 1 -9.78 29.06 39.04
CA MET A 1 -8.59 29.85 38.66
C MET A 1 -7.25 29.22 39.07
N GLU A 2 -7.21 28.13 39.86
CA GLU A 2 -5.95 27.54 40.37
C GLU A 2 -5.08 26.78 39.34
N ASN A 3 -5.58 26.51 38.13
CA ASN A 3 -4.89 25.71 37.11
C ASN A 3 -4.08 26.52 36.07
N TYR A 4 -3.94 27.84 36.26
CA TYR A 4 -3.17 28.72 35.36
C TYR A 4 -1.92 29.26 36.07
N SER A 5 -0.80 29.34 35.35
CA SER A 5 0.42 29.97 35.86
C SER A 5 0.16 31.44 36.22
N LYS A 6 1.00 32.02 37.08
CA LYS A 6 0.87 33.43 37.46
C LYS A 6 0.96 34.34 36.23
N GLU A 7 1.89 34.04 35.33
CA GLU A 7 2.11 34.80 34.08
C GLU A 7 0.88 34.80 33.17
N VAL A 8 0.21 33.66 32.99
CA VAL A 8 -1.00 33.57 32.17
C VAL A 8 -2.15 34.36 32.80
N ARG A 9 -2.26 34.34 34.14
CA ARG A 9 -3.26 35.14 34.87
C ARG A 9 -3.02 36.64 34.70
N ASP A 10 -1.78 37.08 34.91
CA ASP A 10 -1.40 38.49 34.80
C ASP A 10 -1.63 38.99 33.36
N ARG A 11 -1.27 38.19 32.35
CA ARG A 11 -1.50 38.53 30.94
C ARG A 11 -2.98 38.54 30.57
N ALA A 12 -3.78 37.58 31.04
CA ALA A 12 -5.22 37.56 30.79
C ALA A 12 -5.93 38.77 31.40
N SER A 13 -5.57 39.14 32.63
CA SER A 13 -6.07 40.35 33.27
C SER A 13 -5.67 41.60 32.50
N GLN A 14 -4.44 41.67 32.00
CA GLN A 14 -4.00 42.76 31.14
C GLN A 14 -4.83 42.85 29.85
N LEU A 15 -5.00 41.74 29.12
CA LEU A 15 -5.81 41.71 27.89
C LEU A 15 -7.24 42.21 28.15
N TYR A 16 -7.87 41.76 29.24
CA TYR A 16 -9.20 42.22 29.62
C TYR A 16 -9.22 43.73 29.94
N LEU A 17 -8.31 44.22 30.80
CA LEU A 17 -8.27 45.62 31.23
C LEU A 17 -7.96 46.59 30.07
N GLU A 18 -7.20 46.15 29.08
CA GLU A 18 -6.88 46.91 27.87
C GLU A 18 -8.03 46.92 26.84
N GLY A 19 -9.16 46.24 27.12
CA GLY A 19 -10.32 46.17 26.23
C GLY A 19 -10.09 45.28 25.01
N ASN A 20 -9.17 44.31 25.11
CA ASN A 20 -8.82 43.45 23.99
C ASN A 20 -9.78 42.26 23.78
N VAL A 21 -10.74 42.05 24.69
CA VAL A 21 -11.86 41.12 24.46
C VAL A 21 -12.88 41.83 23.58
N LEU A 22 -12.78 41.64 22.26
CA LEU A 22 -13.55 42.42 21.28
C LEU A 22 -15.01 41.98 21.17
N GLY A 23 -15.32 40.77 21.63
CA GLY A 23 -16.68 40.26 21.68
C GLY A 23 -16.75 38.94 22.40
N LEU A 24 -17.85 38.72 23.12
CA LEU A 24 -18.11 37.51 23.87
C LEU A 24 -19.57 37.12 23.76
N ILE A 25 -19.82 35.88 23.37
CA ILE A 25 -21.15 35.30 23.21
C ILE A 25 -21.26 34.10 24.14
N LYS A 26 -22.38 33.99 24.86
CA LYS A 26 -22.77 32.78 25.59
C LYS A 26 -23.86 32.04 24.82
N LYS A 27 -23.65 30.74 24.55
CA LYS A 27 -24.64 29.84 23.94
C LYS A 27 -24.75 28.57 24.77
N GLY A 28 -25.84 28.39 25.50
CA GLY A 28 -26.00 27.36 26.51
C GLY A 28 -24.87 27.42 27.53
N ARG A 29 -24.07 26.35 27.58
CA ARG A 29 -22.88 26.20 28.43
C ARG A 29 -21.57 26.73 27.81
N LEU A 30 -21.58 27.16 26.55
CA LEU A 30 -20.37 27.58 25.84
C LEU A 30 -20.23 29.10 25.83
N LEU A 31 -19.03 29.57 26.15
CA LEU A 31 -18.55 30.91 25.87
C LEU A 31 -17.75 30.87 24.58
N ILE A 32 -17.99 31.82 23.68
CA ILE A 32 -17.28 31.98 22.41
C ILE A 32 -16.90 33.46 22.31
N GLY A 33 -15.61 33.76 22.33
CA GLY A 33 -15.12 35.13 22.26
C GLY A 33 -14.02 35.33 21.22
N ILE A 34 -13.80 36.58 20.88
CA ILE A 34 -12.69 37.04 20.05
C ILE A 34 -11.81 37.93 20.92
N VAL A 35 -10.53 37.59 21.03
CA VAL A 35 -9.55 38.33 21.81
C VAL A 35 -8.42 38.78 20.91
N LYS A 36 -8.09 40.06 20.96
CA LYS A 36 -6.97 40.65 20.23
C LYS A 36 -5.71 40.64 21.10
N ASP A 37 -4.64 40.05 20.62
CA ASP A 37 -3.32 40.19 21.25
C ASP A 37 -2.31 40.58 20.16
N VAL A 38 -1.35 39.72 19.85
CA VAL A 38 -0.49 39.88 18.66
C VAL A 38 -1.30 39.71 17.37
N ASP A 39 -2.32 38.86 17.40
CA ASP A 39 -3.28 38.62 16.33
C ASP A 39 -4.70 38.51 16.92
N MET A 40 -5.70 38.23 16.07
CA MET A 40 -7.07 37.97 16.45
C MET A 40 -7.26 36.48 16.73
N TYR A 41 -7.57 36.14 17.98
CA TYR A 41 -7.77 34.76 18.40
C TYR A 41 -9.22 34.51 18.79
N ARG A 42 -9.83 33.46 18.21
CA ARG A 42 -11.07 32.92 18.76
C ARG A 42 -10.76 32.02 19.94
N ALA A 43 -11.45 32.26 21.05
CA ALA A 43 -11.40 31.45 22.24
C ALA A 43 -12.80 30.91 22.55
N GLN A 44 -12.85 29.66 23.02
CA GLN A 44 -14.05 29.00 23.48
C GLN A 44 -13.81 28.46 24.88
N TYR A 45 -14.83 28.49 25.71
CA TYR A 45 -14.77 27.90 27.05
C TYR A 45 -16.10 27.27 27.42
N ASP A 46 -16.06 26.03 27.88
CA ASP A 46 -17.21 25.28 28.35
C ASP A 46 -17.36 25.46 29.86
N LEU A 47 -18.46 26.08 30.28
CA LEU A 47 -18.76 26.39 31.68
C LEU A 47 -18.91 25.13 32.55
N ASP A 48 -19.42 24.03 31.96
CA ASP A 48 -19.67 22.79 32.69
C ASP A 48 -18.40 21.95 32.78
N SER A 49 -17.78 21.65 31.64
CA SER A 49 -16.60 20.79 31.59
C SER A 49 -15.31 21.49 32.01
N LYS A 50 -15.34 22.83 32.09
CA LYS A 50 -14.20 23.70 32.40
C LYS A 50 -13.03 23.53 31.41
N LYS A 51 -13.33 23.10 30.19
CA LYS A 51 -12.34 22.98 29.09
C LYS A 51 -12.44 24.19 28.18
N GLY A 52 -11.27 24.69 27.75
CA GLY A 52 -11.20 25.76 26.76
C GLY A 52 -10.56 25.28 25.46
N LYS A 53 -10.87 25.97 24.36
CA LYS A 53 -10.22 25.81 23.06
C LYS A 53 -9.85 27.20 22.56
N CYS A 54 -8.61 27.41 22.15
CA CYS A 54 -8.19 28.67 21.54
C CYS A 54 -7.35 28.39 20.29
N GLU A 55 -7.44 29.30 19.33
CA GLU A 55 -6.66 29.27 18.09
C GLU A 55 -5.20 29.69 18.29
N CYS A 56 -4.86 30.28 19.44
CA CYS A 56 -3.47 30.60 19.75
C CYS A 56 -2.65 29.33 20.00
N ARG A 57 -1.33 29.48 19.94
CA ARG A 57 -0.37 28.39 20.18
C ARG A 57 -0.57 27.64 21.51
N LEU A 58 -1.00 28.35 22.57
CA LEU A 58 -1.13 27.76 23.90
C LEU A 58 -2.42 26.93 24.08
N GLY A 59 -3.31 26.89 23.09
CA GLY A 59 -4.47 26.01 23.06
C GLY A 59 -5.39 26.16 24.27
N GLU A 60 -5.62 25.07 24.99
CA GLU A 60 -6.63 24.96 26.05
C GLU A 60 -6.33 25.75 27.34
N LYS A 61 -5.09 26.19 27.54
CA LYS A 61 -4.63 26.87 28.77
C LYS A 61 -3.97 28.22 28.49
N CYS A 62 -4.56 28.99 27.59
CA CYS A 62 -4.05 30.31 27.22
C CYS A 62 -4.73 31.47 27.98
N GLU A 63 -4.05 32.61 27.97
CA GLU A 63 -4.51 33.89 28.47
C GLU A 63 -5.81 34.36 27.81
N HIS A 64 -6.04 34.03 26.52
CA HIS A 64 -7.26 34.41 25.80
C HIS A 64 -8.51 33.73 26.38
N ILE A 65 -8.42 32.45 26.76
CA ILE A 65 -9.52 31.72 27.40
C ILE A 65 -9.84 32.34 28.76
N LEU A 66 -8.80 32.65 29.53
CA LEU A 66 -9.00 33.27 30.83
C LEU A 66 -9.54 34.71 30.71
N ALA A 67 -9.13 35.47 29.69
CA ALA A 67 -9.67 36.80 29.43
C ALA A 67 -11.17 36.77 29.13
N ILE A 68 -11.66 35.81 28.33
CA ILE A 68 -13.11 35.67 28.08
C ILE A 68 -13.87 35.18 29.32
N GLN A 69 -13.24 34.40 30.21
CA GLN A 69 -13.83 34.04 31.51
C GLN A 69 -14.00 35.27 32.41
N ILE A 70 -12.98 36.12 32.50
CA ILE A 70 -13.04 37.37 33.27
C ILE A 70 -14.16 38.25 32.72
N ALA A 71 -14.25 38.45 31.40
CA ALA A 71 -15.32 39.22 30.78
C ALA A 71 -16.71 38.62 31.09
N TYR A 72 -16.85 37.29 31.07
CA TYR A 72 -18.09 36.61 31.46
C TYR A 72 -18.47 36.85 32.92
N GLU A 73 -17.52 36.70 33.85
CA GLU A 73 -17.72 36.95 35.29
C GLU A 73 -18.13 38.41 35.58
N LYS A 74 -17.72 39.34 34.70
CA LYS A 74 -18.07 40.76 34.75
C LYS A 74 -19.39 41.10 34.04
N GLY A 75 -20.03 40.12 33.40
CA GLY A 75 -21.30 40.31 32.69
C GLY A 75 -21.16 40.92 31.29
N GLU A 76 -19.94 40.99 30.74
CA GLU A 76 -19.65 41.59 29.44
C GLU A 76 -19.80 40.58 28.31
N TYR A 77 -21.01 40.06 28.11
CA TYR A 77 -21.31 39.09 27.06
C TYR A 77 -22.71 39.27 26.49
N VAL A 78 -22.90 38.73 25.29
CA VAL A 78 -24.19 38.63 24.63
C VAL A 78 -24.75 37.22 24.82
N ASN A 79 -25.95 37.09 25.39
CA ASN A 79 -26.62 35.80 25.53
C ASN A 79 -27.31 35.41 24.22
N LEU A 80 -26.73 34.45 23.49
CA LEU A 80 -27.26 34.00 22.21
C LEU A 80 -28.56 33.22 22.38
N ASP A 81 -28.78 32.56 23.53
CA ASP A 81 -30.02 31.81 23.76
C ASP A 81 -31.23 32.76 23.83
N GLU A 82 -31.07 33.91 24.48
CA GLU A 82 -32.07 34.99 24.50
C GLU A 82 -32.28 35.62 23.11
N ILE A 83 -31.19 35.75 22.33
CA ILE A 83 -31.30 36.20 20.95
C ILE A 83 -32.06 35.19 20.10
N ASP A 84 -31.80 33.89 20.25
CA ASP A 84 -32.50 32.83 19.50
C ASP A 84 -34.00 32.86 19.79
N GLU A 85 -34.40 33.01 21.06
CA GLU A 85 -35.81 33.20 21.44
C GLU A 85 -36.43 34.45 20.81
N LYS A 86 -35.72 35.58 20.81
CA LYS A 86 -36.19 36.80 20.14
C LYS A 86 -36.33 36.61 18.63
N ILE A 87 -35.36 35.95 18.00
CA ILE A 87 -35.38 35.67 16.56
C ILE A 87 -36.57 34.79 16.17
N ARG A 88 -36.90 33.78 16.98
CA ARG A 88 -38.07 32.91 16.76
C ARG A 88 -39.40 33.67 16.79
N ASN A 89 -39.46 34.78 17.51
CA ASN A 89 -40.64 35.63 17.61
C ASN A 89 -40.70 36.71 16.51
N TYR A 90 -39.62 36.94 15.77
CA TYR A 90 -39.65 37.87 14.65
C TYR A 90 -40.43 37.31 13.47
N ASN A 91 -41.20 38.18 12.83
CA ASN A 91 -41.84 37.84 11.57
C ASN A 91 -40.83 37.88 10.41
N LYS A 92 -41.21 37.31 9.26
CA LYS A 92 -40.35 37.21 8.07
C LYS A 92 -39.79 38.56 7.61
N ARG A 93 -40.54 39.66 7.73
CA ARG A 93 -40.07 41.00 7.32
C ARG A 93 -38.98 41.52 8.26
N GLU A 94 -39.16 41.34 9.56
CA GLU A 94 -38.19 41.76 10.57
C GLU A 94 -36.87 40.99 10.41
N ILE A 95 -36.95 39.65 10.25
CA ILE A 95 -35.77 38.83 9.97
C ILE A 95 -35.08 39.30 8.69
N SER A 96 -35.84 39.53 7.62
CA SER A 96 -35.27 40.00 6.34
C SER A 96 -34.57 41.34 6.49
N TRP A 97 -35.14 42.27 7.25
CA TRP A 97 -34.55 43.58 7.50
C TRP A 97 -33.26 43.49 8.33
N ILE A 98 -33.24 42.68 9.37
CA ILE A 98 -32.02 42.41 10.16
C ILE A 98 -30.94 41.82 9.26
N LEU A 99 -31.29 40.83 8.42
CA LEU A 99 -30.35 40.18 7.52
C LEU A 99 -29.76 41.18 6.51
N LEU A 100 -30.60 41.99 5.86
CA LEU A 100 -30.16 43.02 4.92
C LEU A 100 -29.26 44.05 5.59
N THR A 101 -29.61 44.49 6.80
CA THR A 101 -28.77 45.41 7.57
C THR A 101 -27.41 44.82 7.91
N LEU A 102 -27.36 43.53 8.27
CA LEU A 102 -26.10 42.82 8.52
C LEU A 102 -25.28 42.66 7.24
N LEU A 103 -25.92 42.37 6.11
CA LEU A 103 -25.28 42.26 4.81
C LEU A 103 -24.69 43.60 4.35
N GLU A 104 -25.40 44.71 4.54
CA GLU A 104 -24.92 46.05 4.20
C GLU A 104 -23.72 46.46 5.06
N LYS A 105 -23.76 46.15 6.37
CA LYS A 105 -22.67 46.49 7.30
C LYS A 105 -21.48 45.56 7.18
N PHE A 106 -21.73 44.30 6.85
CA PHE A 106 -20.71 43.24 6.76
C PHE A 106 -20.93 42.42 5.48
N PRO A 107 -20.54 42.94 4.30
CA PRO A 107 -20.78 42.27 3.01
C PRO A 107 -20.21 40.84 2.93
N ILE A 108 -19.19 40.52 3.74
CA ILE A 108 -18.61 39.17 3.81
C ILE A 108 -19.63 38.11 4.26
N ILE A 109 -20.67 38.49 5.00
CA ILE A 109 -21.76 37.60 5.43
C ILE A 109 -22.54 37.10 4.21
N ALA A 110 -22.60 37.86 3.11
CA ALA A 110 -23.29 37.47 1.88
C ALA A 110 -22.79 36.14 1.32
N ASN A 111 -21.48 35.87 1.47
CA ASN A 111 -20.83 34.65 0.98
C ASN A 111 -21.31 33.37 1.71
N TYR A 112 -21.88 33.52 2.92
CA TYR A 112 -22.45 32.40 3.68
C TYR A 112 -23.93 32.17 3.35
N LEU A 113 -24.59 33.13 2.71
CA LEU A 113 -26.03 33.12 2.43
C LEU A 113 -26.37 32.82 0.98
N SER A 114 -25.48 33.15 0.05
CA SER A 114 -25.69 32.93 -1.38
C SER A 114 -24.39 32.61 -2.11
N PRO A 115 -24.40 31.75 -3.15
CA PRO A 115 -23.22 31.50 -3.98
C PRO A 115 -22.73 32.78 -4.64
N LEU A 116 -21.42 32.98 -4.73
CA LEU A 116 -20.84 34.12 -5.42
C LEU A 116 -21.16 34.06 -6.92
N GLU A 117 -21.48 35.20 -7.52
CA GLU A 117 -21.69 35.28 -8.98
C GLU A 117 -20.39 34.95 -9.74
N ASP A 118 -19.28 35.56 -9.34
CA ASP A 118 -17.92 35.22 -9.80
C ASP A 118 -17.13 34.50 -8.71
N ILE A 119 -17.01 33.18 -8.85
CA ILE A 119 -16.23 32.34 -7.94
C ILE A 119 -14.72 32.37 -8.25
N ARG A 120 -14.30 32.73 -9.48
CA ARG A 120 -12.90 32.59 -9.92
C ARG A 120 -11.98 33.53 -9.17
N GLY A 121 -12.40 34.77 -9.00
CA GLY A 121 -11.65 35.74 -8.19
C GLY A 121 -11.48 35.29 -6.73
N ALA A 122 -12.51 34.66 -6.14
CA ALA A 122 -12.43 34.12 -4.79
C ALA A 122 -11.49 32.90 -4.71
N LEU A 123 -11.59 31.97 -5.65
CA LEU A 123 -10.71 30.81 -5.76
C LEU A 123 -9.25 31.22 -5.89
N ALA A 124 -8.94 32.22 -6.73
CA ALA A 124 -7.58 32.73 -6.89
C ALA A 124 -7.01 33.27 -5.56
N ARG A 125 -7.83 33.96 -4.75
CA ARG A 125 -7.42 34.43 -3.42
C ARG A 125 -7.12 33.25 -2.49
N TYR A 126 -8.02 32.28 -2.40
CA TYR A 126 -7.80 31.10 -1.54
C TYR A 126 -6.57 30.30 -1.95
N LYS A 127 -6.34 30.08 -3.26
CA LYS A 127 -5.13 29.42 -3.77
C LYS A 127 -3.86 30.15 -3.34
N ASN A 128 -3.85 31.48 -3.39
CA ASN A 128 -2.70 32.26 -2.95
C ASN A 128 -2.48 32.16 -1.44
N ILE A 129 -3.56 32.15 -0.64
CA ILE A 129 -3.46 32.01 0.81
C ILE A 129 -3.03 30.59 1.22
N ILE A 130 -3.49 29.55 0.52
CA ILE A 130 -3.05 28.16 0.74
C ILE A 130 -1.52 28.05 0.62
N LYS A 131 -0.93 28.68 -0.40
CA LYS A 131 0.53 28.68 -0.59
C LYS A 131 1.31 29.35 0.54
N GLN A 132 0.64 30.09 1.43
CA GLN A 132 1.23 30.85 2.53
C GLN A 132 1.05 30.19 3.91
N ASN A 133 0.70 28.89 3.97
CA ASN A 133 0.39 28.16 5.22
C ASN A 133 -0.82 28.78 5.96
N PRO A 134 -2.05 28.54 5.49
CA PRO A 134 -3.26 29.17 6.03
C PRO A 134 -3.53 28.73 7.46
N THR A 135 -4.18 29.59 8.26
CA THR A 135 -4.66 29.20 9.59
C THR A 135 -5.88 28.28 9.52
N GLU A 136 -6.18 27.55 10.61
CA GLU A 136 -7.37 26.68 10.73
C GLU A 136 -8.66 27.43 10.34
N ASN A 137 -8.81 28.70 10.74
CA ASN A 137 -9.95 29.53 10.37
C ASN A 137 -10.07 29.78 8.88
N ILE A 138 -8.95 30.03 8.21
CA ILE A 138 -8.96 30.26 6.76
C ILE A 138 -9.33 28.97 6.04
N VAL A 139 -8.83 27.83 6.50
CA VAL A 139 -9.19 26.50 5.96
C VAL A 139 -10.67 26.21 6.15
N ASN A 140 -11.23 26.49 7.34
CA ASN A 140 -12.66 26.33 7.60
C ASN A 140 -13.51 27.25 6.71
N ASN A 141 -13.15 28.54 6.60
CA ASN A 141 -13.83 29.47 5.71
C ASN A 141 -13.75 29.05 4.25
N PHE A 142 -12.62 28.48 3.82
CA PHE A 142 -12.49 27.96 2.46
C PHE A 142 -13.37 26.74 2.24
N THR A 143 -13.45 25.84 3.21
CA THR A 143 -14.33 24.67 3.19
C THR A 143 -15.80 25.08 3.04
N ASP A 144 -16.25 26.05 3.83
CA ASP A 144 -17.61 26.61 3.74
C ASP A 144 -17.86 27.24 2.37
N PHE A 145 -16.90 28.01 1.87
CA PHE A 145 -16.95 28.59 0.53
C PHE A 145 -17.13 27.50 -0.55
N LEU A 146 -16.35 26.42 -0.50
CA LEU A 146 -16.45 25.31 -1.45
C LEU A 146 -17.82 24.63 -1.39
N ASN A 147 -18.34 24.37 -0.18
CA ASN A 147 -19.66 23.77 0.02
C ASN A 147 -20.78 24.65 -0.57
N ASN A 148 -20.75 25.95 -0.31
CA ASN A 148 -21.76 26.90 -0.80
C ASN A 148 -21.70 27.08 -2.33
N ASN A 149 -20.56 26.82 -2.95
CA ASN A 149 -20.33 27.07 -4.38
C ASN A 149 -20.12 25.78 -5.20
N LYS A 150 -20.36 24.60 -4.63
CA LYS A 150 -20.04 23.28 -5.25
C LYS A 150 -20.57 23.09 -6.68
N ASN A 151 -21.75 23.65 -6.97
CA ASN A 151 -22.40 23.53 -8.28
C ASN A 151 -21.69 24.38 -9.36
N LYS A 152 -20.99 25.45 -8.95
CA LYS A 152 -20.26 26.34 -9.84
C LYS A 152 -18.79 25.93 -10.01
N ILE A 153 -18.26 25.12 -9.09
CA ILE A 153 -16.88 24.62 -9.12
C ILE A 153 -16.74 23.54 -10.20
N THR A 154 -15.77 23.73 -11.10
CA THR A 154 -15.45 22.80 -12.18
C THR A 154 -14.37 21.80 -11.76
N LYS A 155 -14.15 20.74 -12.56
CA LYS A 155 -13.03 19.81 -12.37
C LYS A 155 -11.67 20.53 -12.42
N GLU A 156 -11.53 21.50 -13.32
CA GLU A 156 -10.29 22.27 -13.47
C GLU A 156 -9.99 23.09 -12.21
N ASP A 157 -11.01 23.73 -11.64
CA ASP A 157 -10.85 24.48 -10.39
C ASP A 157 -10.33 23.59 -9.24
N ILE A 158 -10.82 22.35 -9.15
CA ILE A 158 -10.35 21.37 -8.17
C ILE A 158 -8.87 21.06 -8.41
N PHE A 159 -8.48 20.73 -9.64
CA PHE A 159 -7.07 20.44 -9.95
C PHE A 159 -6.16 21.63 -9.65
N GLU A 160 -6.57 22.85 -9.97
CA GLU A 160 -5.79 24.05 -9.62
C GLU A 160 -5.65 24.25 -8.10
N ILE A 161 -6.67 23.89 -7.32
CA ILE A 161 -6.60 23.90 -5.85
C ILE A 161 -5.62 22.84 -5.37
N LEU A 162 -5.71 21.60 -5.86
CA LEU A 162 -4.80 20.51 -5.49
C LEU A 162 -3.34 20.84 -5.85
N GLU A 163 -3.12 21.42 -7.03
CA GLU A 163 -1.81 21.90 -7.46
C GLU A 163 -1.27 23.02 -6.54
N ALA A 164 -2.13 23.92 -6.08
CA ALA A 164 -1.75 24.93 -5.09
C ALA A 164 -1.35 24.30 -3.75
N ILE A 165 -2.08 23.28 -3.30
CA ILE A 165 -1.80 22.55 -2.05
C ILE A 165 -0.44 21.82 -2.12
N VAL A 166 -0.15 21.11 -3.22
CA VAL A 166 1.13 20.39 -3.35
C VAL A 166 2.31 21.32 -3.58
N SER A 167 2.06 22.55 -4.05
CA SER A 167 3.10 23.56 -4.23
C SER A 167 3.59 24.20 -2.93
N CYS A 168 2.98 23.86 -1.80
CA CYS A 168 3.45 24.28 -0.49
C CYS A 168 4.87 23.76 -0.21
N ASN A 169 5.72 24.64 0.32
CA ASN A 169 7.10 24.29 0.71
C ASN A 169 7.18 23.56 2.06
N THR A 170 6.04 23.31 2.69
CA THR A 170 5.90 22.69 4.02
C THR A 170 4.58 21.91 4.10
N ARG A 171 4.35 21.23 5.24
CA ARG A 171 3.02 20.74 5.60
C ARG A 171 2.07 21.92 5.82
N CYS A 172 1.21 22.18 4.84
CA CYS A 172 0.44 23.42 4.73
C CYS A 172 -0.71 23.53 5.72
N PHE A 173 -1.16 22.40 6.24
CA PHE A 173 -2.33 22.29 7.10
C PHE A 173 -2.02 21.62 8.44
N TYR A 174 -0.81 21.88 8.95
CA TYR A 174 -0.31 21.27 10.16
C TYR A 174 -0.04 22.32 11.23
N ASN A 175 -0.56 22.08 12.43
CA ASN A 175 -0.27 22.91 13.60
C ASN A 175 0.90 22.29 14.36
N PHE A 176 2.09 22.89 14.24
CA PHE A 176 3.32 22.42 14.88
C PHE A 176 3.28 22.41 16.42
N ILE A 177 2.32 23.09 17.05
CA ILE A 177 2.23 23.15 18.51
C ILE A 177 1.30 22.05 19.05
N THR A 178 0.17 21.83 18.39
CA THR A 178 -0.76 20.76 18.77
C THR A 178 -0.42 19.43 18.11
N GLU A 179 0.54 19.43 17.18
CA GLU A 179 0.95 18.32 16.33
C GLU A 179 -0.20 17.70 15.53
N LYS A 180 -1.17 18.53 15.13
CA LYS A 180 -2.40 18.08 14.45
C LYS A 180 -2.58 18.70 13.07
N GLU A 181 -3.03 17.87 12.14
CA GLU A 181 -3.58 18.30 10.86
C GLU A 181 -4.99 18.88 11.06
N TYR A 182 -5.37 19.88 10.27
CA TYR A 182 -6.69 20.52 10.32
C TYR A 182 -7.35 20.69 8.94
N ASP A 183 -6.90 19.93 7.93
CA ASP A 183 -7.43 19.91 6.58
C ASP A 183 -8.46 18.81 6.30
N GLU A 184 -8.71 17.90 7.25
CA GLU A 184 -9.56 16.72 7.01
C GLU A 184 -10.91 17.08 6.36
N ASN A 185 -11.58 18.12 6.86
CA ASN A 185 -12.85 18.60 6.30
C ASN A 185 -12.68 19.22 4.91
N LEU A 186 -11.62 20.00 4.70
CA LEU A 186 -11.31 20.59 3.39
C LEU A 186 -11.09 19.49 2.34
N MET A 187 -10.30 18.48 2.69
CA MET A 187 -9.97 17.37 1.79
C MET A 187 -11.20 16.51 1.47
N LYS A 188 -12.03 16.20 2.47
CA LYS A 188 -13.31 15.51 2.23
C LYS A 188 -14.24 16.31 1.34
N THR A 189 -14.32 17.64 1.54
CA THR A 189 -15.13 18.51 0.68
C THR A 189 -14.60 18.52 -0.75
N LEU A 190 -13.29 18.70 -0.96
CA LEU A 190 -12.68 18.66 -2.30
C LEU A 190 -12.92 17.31 -2.98
N GLY A 191 -12.69 16.22 -2.28
CA GLY A 191 -12.94 14.87 -2.79
C GLY A 191 -14.42 14.64 -3.12
N SER A 192 -15.34 15.12 -2.29
CA SER A 192 -16.79 15.00 -2.55
C SER A 192 -17.19 15.78 -3.80
N ILE A 193 -16.73 17.03 -3.95
CA ILE A 193 -17.02 17.84 -5.14
C ILE A 193 -16.43 17.18 -6.38
N PHE A 194 -15.22 16.61 -6.29
CA PHE A 194 -14.59 15.88 -7.39
C PHE A 194 -15.42 14.66 -7.83
N LEU A 195 -15.90 13.87 -6.87
CA LEU A 195 -16.73 12.68 -7.11
C LEU A 195 -18.15 13.00 -7.62
N GLU A 196 -18.66 14.21 -7.38
CA GLU A 196 -19.90 14.69 -7.98
C GLU A 196 -19.75 15.02 -9.48
N LYS A 197 -18.52 15.18 -9.98
CA LYS A 197 -18.25 15.40 -11.41
C LYS A 197 -18.05 14.06 -12.14
N GLU A 198 -18.25 14.06 -13.45
CA GLU A 198 -17.94 12.90 -14.28
C GLU A 198 -16.42 12.68 -14.33
N ILE A 199 -15.94 11.53 -13.87
CA ILE A 199 -14.50 11.22 -13.74
C ILE A 199 -14.05 10.32 -14.89
N GLU A 200 -13.17 10.88 -15.73
CA GLU A 200 -12.53 10.17 -16.84
C GLU A 200 -11.14 9.67 -16.45
N ASP A 201 -10.58 8.73 -17.22
CA ASP A 201 -9.27 8.15 -16.90
C ASP A 201 -8.13 9.18 -16.97
N LYS A 202 -8.27 10.22 -17.82
CA LYS A 202 -7.35 11.36 -17.87
C LYS A 202 -7.33 12.17 -16.57
N ASP A 203 -8.46 12.22 -15.86
CA ASP A 203 -8.59 12.94 -14.60
C ASP A 203 -7.85 12.17 -13.49
N ILE A 204 -7.96 10.84 -13.50
CA ILE A 204 -7.22 9.95 -12.60
C ILE A 204 -5.72 10.10 -12.82
N ALA A 205 -5.26 10.03 -14.07
CA ALA A 205 -3.84 10.19 -14.40
C ALA A 205 -3.28 11.55 -13.95
N ARG A 206 -4.07 12.62 -14.09
CA ARG A 206 -3.67 13.96 -13.59
C ARG A 206 -3.60 13.99 -12.08
N LEU A 207 -4.59 13.42 -11.38
CA LEU A 207 -4.59 13.33 -9.92
C LEU A 207 -3.36 12.57 -9.42
N GLU A 208 -3.04 11.42 -10.01
CA GLU A 208 -1.85 10.63 -9.66
C GLU A 208 -0.56 11.43 -9.87
N SER A 209 -0.42 12.15 -10.97
CA SER A 209 0.72 13.06 -11.22
C SER A 209 0.82 14.18 -10.17
N ILE A 210 -0.30 14.66 -9.63
CA ILE A 210 -0.30 15.66 -8.55
C ILE A 210 0.15 15.02 -7.24
N ILE A 211 -0.35 13.83 -6.91
CA ILE A 211 0.03 13.06 -5.71
C ILE A 211 1.53 12.77 -5.70
N GLU A 212 2.11 12.38 -6.83
CA GLU A 212 3.56 12.11 -6.93
C GLU A 212 4.43 13.34 -6.66
N LYS A 213 3.90 14.55 -6.89
CA LYS A 213 4.58 15.83 -6.63
C LYS A 213 4.44 16.30 -5.17
N ASP A 214 3.48 15.76 -4.43
CA ASP A 214 3.28 16.11 -3.04
C ASP A 214 4.44 15.59 -2.19
N LYS A 215 5.30 16.49 -1.71
CA LYS A 215 6.46 16.10 -0.90
C LYS A 215 6.14 15.94 0.57
N TYR A 216 5.06 16.58 1.04
CA TYR A 216 4.80 16.79 2.46
C TYR A 216 3.58 16.02 2.96
N GLY A 217 2.83 15.37 2.08
CA GLY A 217 1.62 14.63 2.43
C GLY A 217 0.41 15.51 2.66
N ASN A 218 0.38 16.68 2.02
CA ASN A 218 -0.74 17.61 2.11
C ASN A 218 -2.03 17.07 1.45
N LEU A 219 -1.94 15.99 0.67
CA LEU A 219 -3.10 15.35 0.04
C LEU A 219 -3.49 14.01 0.66
N ASP A 220 -2.82 13.56 1.72
CA ASP A 220 -3.02 12.20 2.24
C ASP A 220 -4.48 11.97 2.70
N ASN A 221 -5.09 12.96 3.37
CA ASN A 221 -6.50 12.92 3.79
C ASN A 221 -7.47 12.85 2.60
N LEU A 222 -7.13 13.50 1.48
CA LEU A 222 -7.92 13.41 0.23
C LEU A 222 -7.82 12.00 -0.35
N ILE A 223 -6.61 11.45 -0.43
CA ILE A 223 -6.35 10.16 -1.05
C ILE A 223 -7.03 9.03 -0.26
N LEU A 224 -6.91 9.05 1.07
CA LEU A 224 -7.59 8.09 1.95
C LEU A 224 -9.11 8.17 1.81
N PHE A 225 -9.66 9.39 1.70
CA PHE A 225 -11.08 9.59 1.43
C PHE A 225 -11.50 9.00 0.08
N LEU A 226 -10.72 9.21 -0.99
CA LEU A 226 -11.01 8.66 -2.31
C LEU A 226 -10.91 7.13 -2.35
N PHE A 227 -9.93 6.52 -1.68
CA PHE A 227 -9.84 5.06 -1.59
C PHE A 227 -11.00 4.42 -0.84
N SER A 228 -11.67 5.17 0.03
CA SER A 228 -12.88 4.72 0.72
C SER A 228 -14.12 4.75 -0.17
N ASN A 229 -14.03 5.29 -1.40
CA ASN A 229 -15.15 5.40 -2.32
C ASN A 229 -15.08 4.35 -3.45
N GLU A 230 -16.08 3.46 -3.54
CA GLU A 230 -16.09 2.36 -4.51
C GLU A 230 -16.01 2.80 -5.98
N ARG A 231 -16.52 3.99 -6.33
CA ARG A 231 -16.53 4.47 -7.73
C ARG A 231 -15.12 4.73 -8.26
N ILE A 232 -14.20 5.10 -7.38
CA ILE A 232 -12.83 5.49 -7.75
C ILE A 232 -11.76 4.58 -7.16
N LYS A 233 -12.10 3.80 -6.12
CA LYS A 233 -11.24 2.80 -5.47
C LYS A 233 -10.48 1.94 -6.47
N ASN A 234 -11.15 1.45 -7.50
CA ASN A 234 -10.53 0.57 -8.51
C ASN A 234 -9.81 1.31 -9.65
N LYS A 235 -9.95 2.64 -9.73
CA LYS A 235 -9.29 3.46 -10.75
C LYS A 235 -7.95 4.02 -10.27
N LEU A 236 -7.83 4.33 -8.99
CA LEU A 236 -6.60 4.87 -8.41
C LEU A 236 -5.55 3.78 -8.20
N ASN A 237 -4.32 4.07 -8.59
CA ASN A 237 -3.18 3.19 -8.40
C ASN A 237 -2.67 3.24 -6.95
N VAL A 238 -3.21 2.38 -6.09
CA VAL A 238 -2.78 2.21 -4.69
C VAL A 238 -1.28 1.97 -4.57
N ARG A 239 -0.67 1.22 -5.51
CA ARG A 239 0.77 0.97 -5.51
C ARG A 239 1.58 2.23 -5.82
N ALA A 240 1.06 3.16 -6.61
CA ALA A 240 1.69 4.47 -6.83
C ALA A 240 1.70 5.29 -5.54
N TYR A 241 0.59 5.35 -4.81
CA TYR A 241 0.52 6.04 -3.53
C TYR A 241 1.41 5.40 -2.46
N LEU A 242 1.43 4.07 -2.37
CA LEU A 242 2.35 3.35 -1.48
C LEU A 242 3.83 3.72 -1.74
N ARG A 243 4.25 3.81 -3.01
CA ARG A 243 5.61 4.25 -3.36
C ARG A 243 5.91 5.67 -2.86
N VAL A 244 4.92 6.56 -2.89
CA VAL A 244 5.05 7.92 -2.35
C VAL A 244 5.21 7.87 -0.83
N LEU A 245 4.40 7.09 -0.12
CA LEU A 245 4.50 6.92 1.34
C LEU A 245 5.85 6.32 1.76
N LEU A 246 6.32 5.29 1.07
CA LEU A 246 7.64 4.66 1.31
C LEU A 246 8.78 5.68 1.15
N LYS A 247 8.73 6.51 0.10
CA LYS A 247 9.73 7.58 -0.11
C LYS A 247 9.74 8.62 1.01
N ARG A 248 8.58 8.89 1.62
CA ARG A 248 8.45 9.84 2.73
C ARG A 248 8.74 9.22 4.10
N GLY A 249 8.80 7.89 4.21
CA GLY A 249 9.01 7.19 5.49
C GLY A 249 7.80 7.23 6.44
N GLU A 250 6.59 7.38 5.91
CA GLU A 250 5.36 7.56 6.71
C GLU A 250 4.81 6.20 7.21
N LYS A 251 5.50 5.59 8.19
CA LYS A 251 5.21 4.23 8.68
C LYS A 251 3.73 4.02 9.03
N ASP A 252 3.14 4.89 9.85
CA ASP A 252 1.76 4.73 10.33
C ASP A 252 0.73 4.69 9.19
N LYS A 253 0.94 5.52 8.15
CA LYS A 253 0.06 5.56 6.97
C LYS A 253 0.25 4.33 6.08
N ILE A 254 1.48 3.82 5.98
CA ILE A 254 1.74 2.56 5.28
C ILE A 254 1.03 1.42 5.98
N LEU A 255 1.12 1.34 7.31
CA LEU A 255 0.41 0.32 8.11
C LEU A 255 -1.11 0.38 7.89
N GLN A 256 -1.71 1.57 7.92
CA GLN A 256 -3.14 1.75 7.60
C GLN A 256 -3.48 1.28 6.18
N LEU A 257 -2.59 1.54 5.21
CA LEU A 257 -2.83 1.19 3.81
C LEU A 257 -2.70 -0.32 3.56
N ILE A 258 -1.72 -0.99 4.18
CA ILE A 258 -1.54 -2.44 4.02
C ILE A 258 -2.58 -3.25 4.77
N ASP A 259 -3.26 -2.70 5.79
CA ASP A 259 -4.35 -3.39 6.49
C ASP A 259 -5.60 -3.58 5.62
N THR A 260 -5.65 -2.92 4.47
CA THR A 260 -6.74 -3.07 3.49
C THR A 260 -6.65 -4.37 2.68
N ASP A 261 -7.63 -4.59 1.80
CA ASP A 261 -7.75 -5.73 0.88
C ASP A 261 -6.96 -5.57 -0.43
N TYR A 262 -6.22 -4.47 -0.62
CA TYR A 262 -5.49 -4.20 -1.86
C TYR A 262 -4.24 -5.07 -2.07
N PHE A 263 -3.71 -5.67 -1.00
CA PHE A 263 -2.45 -6.39 -1.03
C PHE A 263 -2.63 -7.83 -0.55
N SER A 264 -2.03 -8.76 -1.29
CA SER A 264 -1.88 -10.15 -0.84
C SER A 264 -0.99 -10.22 0.42
N LYS A 265 -1.08 -11.31 1.18
CA LYS A 265 -0.24 -11.50 2.38
C LYS A 265 1.25 -11.43 2.05
N GLU A 266 1.66 -11.97 0.91
CA GLU A 266 3.04 -11.92 0.43
C GLU A 266 3.49 -10.49 0.12
N GLU A 267 2.65 -9.72 -0.58
CA GLU A 267 2.95 -8.29 -0.82
C GLU A 267 3.02 -7.50 0.49
N LYS A 268 2.13 -7.77 1.45
CA LYS A 268 2.19 -7.12 2.77
C LYS A 268 3.51 -7.39 3.47
N PHE A 269 4.02 -8.63 3.41
CA PHE A 269 5.34 -8.97 3.95
C PHE A 269 6.46 -8.19 3.24
N ASP A 270 6.47 -8.17 1.91
CA ASP A 270 7.50 -7.47 1.13
C ASP A 270 7.49 -5.93 1.37
N ILE A 271 6.32 -5.36 1.68
CA ILE A 271 6.17 -3.95 2.04
C ILE A 271 6.64 -3.71 3.48
N LEU A 272 6.22 -4.55 4.43
CA LEU A 272 6.66 -4.46 5.82
C LEU A 272 8.18 -4.55 5.94
N LEU A 273 8.81 -5.42 5.14
CA LEU A 273 10.26 -5.61 5.15
C LEU A 273 11.03 -4.32 4.79
N GLN A 274 10.42 -3.42 4.01
CA GLN A 274 11.01 -2.13 3.65
C GLN A 274 10.92 -1.07 4.76
N ILE A 275 10.05 -1.25 5.76
CA ILE A 275 9.77 -0.26 6.80
C ILE A 275 10.18 -0.72 8.21
N ASP A 276 9.94 -2.00 8.53
CA ASP A 276 10.21 -2.60 9.83
C ASP A 276 10.36 -4.12 9.65
N GLU A 277 11.62 -4.55 9.58
CA GLU A 277 12.00 -5.95 9.40
C GLU A 277 11.43 -6.87 10.48
N LYS A 278 11.45 -6.42 11.74
CA LYS A 278 10.98 -7.23 12.87
C LYS A 278 9.48 -7.47 12.75
N GLU A 279 8.73 -6.42 12.46
CA GLU A 279 7.28 -6.50 12.24
C GLU A 279 6.94 -7.38 11.03
N ALA A 280 7.73 -7.30 9.95
CA ALA A 280 7.58 -8.16 8.78
C ALA A 280 7.76 -9.64 9.14
N VAL A 281 8.81 -9.99 9.88
CA VAL A 281 9.09 -11.37 10.30
C VAL A 281 7.99 -11.89 11.24
N GLU A 282 7.53 -11.08 12.20
CA GLU A 282 6.41 -11.45 13.09
C GLU A 282 5.11 -11.67 12.30
N PHE A 283 4.80 -10.78 11.35
CA PHE A 283 3.66 -10.90 10.46
C PHE A 283 3.71 -12.19 9.62
N ALA A 284 4.86 -12.51 9.04
CA ALA A 284 5.05 -13.70 8.22
C ALA A 284 4.95 -14.99 9.05
N LYS A 285 5.49 -14.99 10.27
CA LYS A 285 5.34 -16.11 11.23
C LYS A 285 3.87 -16.34 11.55
N PHE A 286 3.13 -15.28 11.89
CA PHE A 286 1.71 -15.35 12.22
C PHE A 286 0.86 -15.84 11.03
N ASN A 287 1.20 -15.42 9.81
CA ASN A 287 0.49 -15.78 8.59
C ASN A 287 1.00 -17.06 7.91
N MET A 288 1.95 -17.78 8.52
CA MET A 288 2.56 -19.00 7.98
C MET A 288 3.19 -18.83 6.59
N LEU A 289 3.78 -17.67 6.31
CA LEU A 289 4.47 -17.37 5.05
C LEU A 289 5.88 -17.96 5.04
N TYR A 290 6.00 -19.28 5.23
CA TYR A 290 7.30 -19.93 5.46
C TYR A 290 8.21 -19.94 4.24
N SER A 291 7.67 -19.96 3.02
CA SER A 291 8.46 -19.78 1.79
C SER A 291 9.11 -18.40 1.72
N LYS A 292 8.38 -17.35 2.09
CA LYS A 292 8.92 -15.97 2.19
C LYS A 292 9.96 -15.84 3.28
N LEU A 293 9.74 -16.46 4.45
CA LEU A 293 10.74 -16.49 5.52
C LEU A 293 11.98 -17.29 5.11
N PHE A 294 11.82 -18.43 4.43
CA PHE A 294 12.94 -19.17 3.87
C PHE A 294 13.76 -18.30 2.92
N GLU A 295 13.11 -17.64 1.96
CA GLU A 295 13.75 -16.75 0.98
C GLU A 295 14.51 -15.62 1.69
N TYR A 296 13.86 -14.98 2.66
CA TYR A 296 14.44 -13.91 3.47
C TYR A 296 15.72 -14.32 4.21
N TYR A 297 15.66 -15.38 5.02
CA TYR A 297 16.83 -15.82 5.80
C TYR A 297 17.93 -16.41 4.91
N TYR A 298 17.56 -17.08 3.81
CA TYR A 298 18.55 -17.58 2.85
C TYR A 298 19.33 -16.44 2.19
N ASP A 299 18.63 -15.40 1.75
CA ASP A 299 19.25 -14.25 1.05
C ASP A 299 20.10 -13.39 2.00
N ASN A 300 19.84 -13.45 3.30
CA ASN A 300 20.68 -12.84 4.35
C ASN A 300 21.79 -13.76 4.89
N GLU A 301 22.01 -14.93 4.27
CA GLU A 301 23.01 -15.92 4.68
C GLU A 301 22.79 -16.52 6.10
N GLU A 302 21.58 -16.37 6.64
CA GLU A 302 21.13 -16.95 7.91
C GLU A 302 20.61 -18.39 7.69
N PHE A 303 21.54 -19.27 7.33
CA PHE A 303 21.22 -20.62 6.84
C PHE A 303 20.57 -21.54 7.88
N SER A 304 20.80 -21.31 9.19
CA SER A 304 20.20 -22.11 10.25
C SER A 304 18.69 -21.86 10.33
N GLU A 305 18.31 -20.59 10.28
CA GLU A 305 16.94 -20.09 10.27
C GLU A 305 16.23 -20.50 8.98
N ALA A 306 16.89 -20.31 7.83
CA ALA A 306 16.37 -20.79 6.54
C ALA A 306 16.06 -22.29 6.59
N LEU A 307 16.94 -23.10 7.20
CA LEU A 307 16.73 -24.55 7.34
C LEU A 307 15.52 -24.87 8.23
N GLU A 308 15.30 -24.11 9.31
CA GLU A 308 14.11 -24.26 10.16
C GLU A 308 12.82 -24.00 9.36
N TYR A 309 12.81 -22.96 8.53
CA TYR A 309 11.64 -22.63 7.71
C TYR A 309 11.41 -23.62 6.58
N LEU A 310 12.46 -24.16 5.96
CA LEU A 310 12.34 -25.27 5.03
C LEU A 310 11.66 -26.48 5.68
N LYS A 311 12.02 -26.83 6.92
CA LYS A 311 11.36 -27.93 7.65
C LYS A 311 9.86 -27.67 7.83
N LYS A 312 9.46 -26.43 8.15
CA LYS A 312 8.05 -26.04 8.23
C LYS A 312 7.33 -26.09 6.88
N MET A 313 8.00 -25.69 5.80
CA MET A 313 7.48 -25.83 4.43
C MET A 313 7.22 -27.31 4.08
N ILE A 314 8.15 -28.21 4.46
CA ILE A 314 7.99 -29.66 4.25
C ILE A 314 6.83 -30.20 5.10
N GLU A 315 6.77 -29.86 6.39
CA GLU A 315 5.71 -30.29 7.32
C GLU A 315 4.31 -29.91 6.81
N LEU A 316 4.16 -28.68 6.33
CA LEU A 316 2.91 -28.15 5.79
C LEU A 316 2.67 -28.48 4.33
N LYS A 317 3.60 -29.18 3.67
CA LYS A 317 3.55 -29.53 2.26
C LYS A 317 3.34 -28.32 1.36
N ASP A 318 4.10 -27.24 1.58
CA ASP A 318 4.14 -26.06 0.70
C ASP A 318 4.88 -26.38 -0.60
N LEU A 319 4.21 -27.11 -1.49
CA LEU A 319 4.77 -27.58 -2.76
C LEU A 319 5.19 -26.43 -3.67
N GLY A 320 4.43 -25.33 -3.65
CA GLY A 320 4.67 -24.15 -4.48
C GLY A 320 5.97 -23.46 -4.08
N GLY A 321 6.14 -23.18 -2.78
CA GLY A 321 7.37 -22.60 -2.24
C GLY A 321 8.58 -23.50 -2.47
N ILE A 322 8.46 -24.80 -2.19
CA ILE A 322 9.56 -25.76 -2.39
C ILE A 322 10.01 -25.81 -3.86
N LEU A 323 9.08 -25.82 -4.81
CA LEU A 323 9.43 -25.85 -6.22
C LEU A 323 10.09 -24.54 -6.68
N LYS A 324 9.49 -23.40 -6.30
CA LYS A 324 9.97 -22.04 -6.63
C LYS A 324 11.44 -21.87 -6.21
N ASP A 325 11.77 -22.29 -4.99
CA ASP A 325 13.09 -22.06 -4.39
C ASP A 325 13.99 -23.31 -4.42
N SER A 326 13.71 -24.26 -5.32
CA SER A 326 14.39 -25.57 -5.37
C SER A 326 15.92 -25.49 -5.51
N ASP A 327 16.47 -24.50 -6.22
CA ASP A 327 17.93 -24.33 -6.33
C ASP A 327 18.56 -23.85 -5.02
N LYS A 328 17.93 -22.87 -4.35
CA LYS A 328 18.37 -22.38 -3.03
C LYS A 328 18.32 -23.52 -2.01
N ILE A 329 17.22 -24.29 -2.01
CA ILE A 329 17.02 -25.46 -1.14
C ILE A 329 18.12 -26.50 -1.35
N VAL A 330 18.37 -26.90 -2.59
CA VAL A 330 19.37 -27.94 -2.92
C VAL A 330 20.78 -27.51 -2.49
N SER A 331 21.11 -26.23 -2.67
CA SER A 331 22.37 -25.68 -2.17
C SER A 331 22.46 -25.74 -0.64
N LEU A 332 21.38 -25.39 0.06
CA LEU A 332 21.33 -25.34 1.52
C LEU A 332 21.48 -26.74 2.16
N ILE A 333 20.83 -27.75 1.59
CA ILE A 333 20.72 -29.08 2.21
C ILE A 333 21.82 -30.05 1.77
N LYS A 334 22.81 -29.60 1.00
CA LYS A 334 23.87 -30.48 0.49
C LYS A 334 24.63 -31.13 1.65
N GLY A 335 24.62 -32.47 1.68
CA GLY A 335 25.21 -33.26 2.78
C GLY A 335 24.25 -33.54 3.95
N ASN A 336 23.04 -32.98 3.95
CA ASN A 336 22.00 -33.27 4.93
C ASN A 336 21.04 -34.34 4.42
N ASN A 337 21.45 -35.61 4.55
CA ASN A 337 20.69 -36.76 4.03
C ASN A 337 19.28 -36.90 4.65
N GLU A 338 19.07 -36.41 5.88
CA GLU A 338 17.75 -36.46 6.53
C GLU A 338 16.73 -35.58 5.79
N ILE A 339 17.10 -34.33 5.50
CA ILE A 339 16.21 -33.39 4.80
C ILE A 339 16.04 -33.78 3.34
N ILE A 340 17.12 -34.25 2.68
CA ILE A 340 17.03 -34.81 1.33
C ILE A 340 16.01 -35.95 1.30
N LYS A 341 16.02 -36.83 2.30
CA LYS A 341 15.05 -37.94 2.40
C LYS A 341 13.62 -37.44 2.58
N GLN A 342 13.38 -36.45 3.45
CA GLN A 342 12.04 -35.88 3.64
C GLN A 342 11.50 -35.21 2.37
N LEU A 343 12.34 -34.46 1.65
CA LEU A 343 11.98 -33.86 0.37
C LEU A 343 11.76 -34.90 -0.72
N TYR A 344 12.55 -35.99 -0.73
CA TYR A 344 12.33 -37.13 -1.61
C TYR A 344 10.96 -37.77 -1.35
N GLU A 345 10.62 -38.08 -0.10
CA GLU A 345 9.34 -38.69 0.27
C GLU A 345 8.15 -37.80 -0.14
N LEU A 346 8.29 -36.48 0.01
CA LEU A 346 7.28 -35.52 -0.42
C LEU A 346 7.17 -35.48 -1.96
N ALA A 347 8.30 -35.42 -2.66
CA ALA A 347 8.36 -35.30 -4.11
C ALA A 347 7.92 -36.59 -4.81
N ASP A 348 8.27 -37.76 -4.29
CA ASP A 348 7.87 -39.05 -4.85
C ASP A 348 6.34 -39.21 -4.90
N ASN A 349 5.65 -38.64 -3.91
CA ASN A 349 4.20 -38.69 -3.80
C ASN A 349 3.49 -37.53 -4.52
N ASN A 350 4.21 -36.59 -5.14
CA ASN A 350 3.59 -35.40 -5.72
C ASN A 350 4.17 -35.00 -7.08
N VAL A 351 3.36 -35.09 -8.14
CA VAL A 351 3.74 -34.78 -9.52
C VAL A 351 4.32 -33.36 -9.68
N ILE A 352 3.83 -32.39 -8.90
CA ILE A 352 4.31 -30.99 -8.95
C ILE A 352 5.80 -30.91 -8.62
N LEU A 353 6.27 -31.79 -7.73
CA LEU A 353 7.64 -31.79 -7.23
C LEU A 353 8.55 -32.79 -7.96
N TYR A 354 8.09 -33.50 -8.99
CA TYR A 354 8.98 -34.41 -9.73
C TYR A 354 10.25 -33.75 -10.27
N PRO A 355 10.23 -32.50 -10.77
CA PRO A 355 11.46 -31.78 -11.12
C PRO A 355 12.51 -31.74 -10.00
N LEU A 356 12.07 -31.66 -8.74
CA LEU A 356 12.96 -31.66 -7.58
C LEU A 356 13.72 -32.98 -7.45
N LEU A 357 13.15 -34.12 -7.86
CA LEU A 357 13.83 -35.42 -7.81
C LEU A 357 15.15 -35.42 -8.58
N ILE A 358 15.19 -34.77 -9.75
CA ILE A 358 16.42 -34.65 -10.56
C ILE A 358 17.49 -33.91 -9.75
N LYS A 359 17.16 -32.78 -9.13
CA LYS A 359 18.10 -31.99 -8.33
C LYS A 359 18.54 -32.73 -7.07
N LEU A 360 17.63 -33.43 -6.40
CA LEU A 360 17.96 -34.26 -5.23
C LEU A 360 18.90 -35.42 -5.60
N TYR A 361 18.74 -36.04 -6.77
CA TYR A 361 19.63 -37.10 -7.24
C TYR A 361 21.09 -36.64 -7.34
N GLU A 362 21.34 -35.38 -7.71
CA GLU A 362 22.69 -34.84 -7.86
C GLU A 362 23.43 -34.67 -6.54
N ILE A 363 22.70 -34.38 -5.45
CA ILE A 363 23.28 -34.14 -4.13
C ILE A 363 23.15 -35.33 -3.17
N ALA A 364 22.27 -36.29 -3.47
CA ALA A 364 22.07 -37.48 -2.66
C ALA A 364 23.27 -38.44 -2.73
N THR A 365 23.47 -39.22 -1.68
CA THR A 365 24.54 -40.21 -1.58
C THR A 365 24.00 -41.57 -1.10
N GLY A 366 24.77 -42.64 -1.31
CA GLY A 366 24.43 -43.98 -0.81
C GLY A 366 23.13 -44.54 -1.36
N SER A 367 22.37 -45.24 -0.51
CA SER A 367 21.10 -45.89 -0.89
C SER A 367 20.02 -44.88 -1.31
N LEU A 368 19.98 -43.70 -0.68
CA LEU A 368 18.98 -42.67 -1.00
C LEU A 368 19.09 -42.21 -2.46
N ARG A 369 20.32 -42.09 -2.99
CA ARG A 369 20.53 -41.75 -4.41
C ARG A 369 19.95 -42.81 -5.34
N TYR A 370 20.05 -44.08 -4.97
CA TYR A 370 19.48 -45.19 -5.73
C TYR A 370 17.94 -45.18 -5.68
N ASP A 371 17.36 -44.91 -4.51
CA ASP A 371 15.90 -44.82 -4.33
C ASP A 371 15.31 -43.67 -5.17
N ILE A 372 15.93 -42.49 -5.13
CA ILE A 372 15.55 -41.35 -5.96
C ILE A 372 15.65 -41.71 -7.45
N ALA A 373 16.73 -42.38 -7.88
CA ALA A 373 16.88 -42.81 -9.26
C ALA A 373 15.77 -43.79 -9.69
N ALA A 374 15.45 -44.77 -8.84
CA ALA A 374 14.38 -45.72 -9.11
C ALA A 374 13.02 -45.00 -9.27
N SER A 375 12.74 -44.01 -8.43
CA SER A 375 11.55 -43.16 -8.53
C SER A 375 11.50 -42.36 -9.84
N ILE A 376 12.59 -41.69 -10.22
CA ILE A 376 12.70 -40.94 -11.49
C ILE A 376 12.43 -41.88 -12.68
N ILE A 377 13.06 -43.06 -12.68
CA ILE A 377 12.91 -44.07 -13.73
C ILE A 377 11.48 -44.59 -13.82
N ASN A 378 10.80 -44.78 -12.69
CA ASN A 378 9.41 -45.25 -12.70
C ASN A 378 8.41 -44.16 -13.11
N LYS A 379 8.76 -42.89 -12.86
CA LYS A 379 7.89 -41.72 -13.09
C LYS A 379 8.28 -40.90 -14.34
N PHE A 380 9.19 -41.43 -15.16
CA PHE A 380 9.82 -40.71 -16.26
C PHE A 380 8.83 -40.11 -17.29
N THR A 381 7.65 -40.72 -17.44
CA THR A 381 6.60 -40.24 -18.34
C THR A 381 6.01 -38.88 -17.91
N SER A 382 6.11 -38.54 -16.63
CA SER A 382 5.70 -37.26 -16.05
C SER A 382 6.81 -36.20 -16.03
N LEU A 383 8.03 -36.56 -16.46
CA LEU A 383 9.22 -35.71 -16.45
C LEU A 383 9.69 -35.36 -17.87
N LYS A 384 8.74 -35.00 -18.75
CA LYS A 384 8.98 -34.87 -20.19
C LYS A 384 10.04 -33.85 -20.57
N ASP A 385 10.29 -32.84 -19.75
CA ASP A 385 11.30 -31.81 -20.01
C ASP A 385 12.70 -32.17 -19.49
N TYR A 386 12.85 -33.32 -18.82
CA TYR A 386 14.09 -33.79 -18.20
C TYR A 386 14.63 -35.06 -18.86
N TYR A 387 14.34 -35.28 -20.15
CA TYR A 387 14.69 -36.51 -20.88
C TYR A 387 16.20 -36.81 -20.89
N ILE A 388 17.04 -35.77 -20.97
CA ILE A 388 18.51 -35.92 -20.88
C ILE A 388 18.91 -36.47 -19.50
N ASP A 389 18.39 -35.87 -18.43
CA ASP A 389 18.70 -36.28 -17.07
C ASP A 389 18.18 -37.69 -16.78
N ILE A 390 16.97 -38.01 -17.21
CA ILE A 390 16.38 -39.36 -17.10
C ILE A 390 17.31 -40.39 -17.75
N VAL A 391 17.79 -40.13 -18.97
CA VAL A 391 18.69 -41.06 -19.70
C VAL A 391 20.03 -41.20 -19.00
N LYS A 392 20.61 -40.10 -18.53
CA LYS A 392 21.85 -40.10 -17.74
C LYS A 392 21.69 -40.93 -16.46
N ILE A 393 20.64 -40.66 -15.68
CA ILE A 393 20.34 -41.33 -14.40
C ILE A 393 20.07 -42.81 -14.63
N THR A 394 19.29 -43.16 -15.66
CA THR A 394 19.02 -44.55 -16.04
C THR A 394 20.30 -45.26 -16.46
N GLY A 395 21.15 -44.62 -17.25
CA GLY A 395 22.44 -45.19 -17.67
C GLY A 395 23.43 -45.39 -16.53
N GLU A 396 23.39 -44.52 -15.51
CA GLU A 396 24.21 -44.64 -14.30
C GLU A 396 23.73 -45.74 -13.36
N GLN A 397 22.41 -45.86 -13.15
CA GLN A 397 21.85 -46.68 -12.07
C GLN A 397 21.15 -47.97 -12.54
N ARG A 398 20.59 -48.00 -13.74
CA ARG A 398 19.70 -49.06 -14.25
C ARG A 398 19.87 -49.27 -15.77
N LYS A 399 21.08 -49.65 -16.18
CA LYS A 399 21.42 -49.92 -17.60
C LYS A 399 20.47 -50.91 -18.26
N ASP A 400 19.95 -51.87 -17.49
CA ASP A 400 18.95 -52.85 -17.93
C ASP A 400 17.64 -52.21 -18.45
N LYS A 401 17.27 -51.03 -17.94
CA LYS A 401 16.05 -50.31 -18.34
C LYS A 401 16.28 -49.26 -19.43
N LEU A 402 17.54 -48.94 -19.75
CA LEU A 402 17.90 -47.80 -20.59
C LEU A 402 17.30 -47.88 -21.99
N ILE A 403 17.38 -49.04 -22.65
CA ILE A 403 16.85 -49.23 -24.01
C ILE A 403 15.34 -48.99 -24.06
N ASN A 404 14.59 -49.55 -23.11
CA ASN A 404 13.13 -49.42 -23.07
C ASN A 404 12.70 -47.96 -22.87
N ILE A 405 13.38 -47.25 -21.96
CA ILE A 405 13.12 -45.82 -21.70
C ILE A 405 13.47 -44.97 -22.93
N LEU A 406 14.62 -45.24 -23.57
CA LEU A 406 15.01 -44.54 -24.79
C LEU A 406 14.00 -44.75 -25.92
N GLN A 407 13.53 -45.98 -26.12
CA GLN A 407 12.49 -46.29 -27.12
C GLN A 407 11.24 -45.44 -26.90
N PHE A 408 10.73 -45.41 -25.67
CA PHE A 408 9.55 -44.63 -25.32
C PHE A 408 9.77 -43.12 -25.55
N LEU A 409 10.88 -42.57 -25.06
CA LEU A 409 11.18 -41.14 -25.18
C LEU A 409 11.36 -40.73 -26.65
N VAL A 410 12.09 -41.52 -27.45
CA VAL A 410 12.26 -41.26 -28.89
C VAL A 410 10.92 -41.28 -29.61
N GLU A 411 10.06 -42.26 -29.33
CA GLU A 411 8.73 -42.34 -29.94
C GLU A 411 7.92 -41.07 -29.71
N GLN A 412 7.81 -40.65 -28.45
CA GLN A 412 7.09 -39.42 -28.08
C GLN A 412 7.71 -38.17 -28.72
N MET A 413 9.04 -38.02 -28.65
CA MET A 413 9.73 -36.83 -29.17
C MET A 413 9.70 -36.75 -30.70
N VAL A 414 9.61 -37.89 -31.41
CA VAL A 414 9.46 -37.90 -32.87
C VAL A 414 8.07 -37.38 -33.28
N GLU A 415 7.03 -37.72 -32.51
CA GLU A 415 5.67 -37.21 -32.72
C GLU A 415 5.64 -35.68 -32.52
N ASP A 416 6.32 -35.19 -31.49
CA ASP A 416 6.47 -33.76 -31.19
C ASP A 416 7.48 -33.03 -32.09
N LYS A 417 8.15 -33.73 -33.02
CA LYS A 417 9.20 -33.20 -33.92
C LYS A 417 10.40 -32.56 -33.20
N LYS A 418 10.75 -33.03 -32.00
CA LYS A 418 11.92 -32.57 -31.22
C LYS A 418 13.20 -33.32 -31.61
N TYR A 419 13.59 -33.26 -32.89
CA TYR A 419 14.63 -34.15 -33.43
C TYR A 419 16.03 -33.87 -32.90
N GLU A 420 16.39 -32.61 -32.71
CA GLU A 420 17.69 -32.19 -32.20
C GLU A 420 17.90 -32.68 -30.75
N ASP A 421 16.86 -32.58 -29.93
CA ASP A 421 16.83 -33.06 -28.56
C ASP A 421 17.03 -34.59 -28.49
N ILE A 422 16.41 -35.33 -29.41
CA ILE A 422 16.63 -36.78 -29.54
C ILE A 422 18.11 -37.07 -29.83
N ILE A 423 18.75 -36.33 -30.73
CA ILE A 423 20.17 -36.53 -31.04
C ILE A 423 21.04 -36.29 -29.79
N GLN A 424 20.75 -35.25 -29.02
CA GLN A 424 21.49 -34.98 -27.77
C GLN A 424 21.31 -36.12 -26.76
N MET A 425 20.06 -36.58 -26.56
CA MET A 425 19.74 -37.69 -25.69
C MET A 425 20.46 -38.99 -26.11
N LEU A 426 20.47 -39.31 -27.41
CA LEU A 426 21.15 -40.50 -27.95
C LEU A 426 22.68 -40.42 -27.82
N LYS A 427 23.28 -39.22 -27.89
CA LYS A 427 24.72 -39.05 -27.62
C LYS A 427 25.07 -39.35 -26.16
N ILE A 428 24.20 -38.99 -25.24
CA ILE A 428 24.38 -39.28 -23.81
C ILE A 428 24.23 -40.79 -23.57
N ALA A 429 23.20 -41.40 -24.14
CA ALA A 429 22.98 -42.86 -24.04
C ALA A 429 24.19 -43.68 -24.51
N LYS A 430 24.88 -43.24 -25.58
CA LYS A 430 26.09 -43.90 -26.12
C LYS A 430 27.16 -44.14 -25.05
N LYS A 431 27.27 -43.28 -24.03
CA LYS A 431 28.26 -43.40 -22.95
C LYS A 431 27.96 -44.57 -22.00
N TYR A 432 26.71 -45.03 -21.95
CA TYR A 432 26.24 -45.99 -20.96
C TYR A 432 25.87 -47.36 -21.57
N MET A 433 25.65 -47.42 -22.88
CA MET A 433 25.34 -48.64 -23.64
C MET A 433 26.60 -49.34 -24.14
N LYS A 434 26.53 -50.66 -24.38
CA LYS A 434 27.60 -51.36 -25.11
C LYS A 434 27.59 -50.92 -26.59
N PRO A 435 28.74 -50.90 -27.28
CA PRO A 435 28.81 -50.51 -28.69
C PRO A 435 27.79 -51.23 -29.58
N ASP A 436 27.74 -52.56 -29.52
CA ASP A 436 26.84 -53.38 -30.35
C ASP A 436 25.36 -53.12 -30.04
N GLU A 437 25.01 -52.94 -28.75
CA GLU A 437 23.65 -52.61 -28.32
C GLU A 437 23.21 -51.25 -28.87
N TYR A 438 24.12 -50.27 -28.83
CA TYR A 438 23.89 -48.92 -29.35
C TYR A 438 23.73 -48.92 -30.87
N GLU A 439 24.62 -49.58 -31.60
CA GLU A 439 24.56 -49.66 -33.06
C GLU A 439 23.30 -50.37 -33.55
N ASN A 440 22.90 -51.46 -32.88
CA ASN A 440 21.64 -52.14 -33.16
C ASN A 440 20.45 -51.21 -32.91
N PHE A 441 20.44 -50.48 -31.78
CA PHE A 441 19.36 -49.53 -31.47
C PHE A 441 19.25 -48.41 -32.51
N ILE A 442 20.37 -47.79 -32.90
CA ILE A 442 20.39 -46.75 -33.94
C ILE A 442 19.92 -47.32 -35.29
N SER A 443 20.32 -48.54 -35.65
CA SER A 443 19.87 -49.20 -36.88
C SER A 443 18.36 -49.42 -36.89
N GLN A 444 17.77 -49.85 -35.76
CA GLN A 444 16.32 -49.99 -35.61
C GLN A 444 15.59 -48.65 -35.76
N LEU A 445 16.12 -47.57 -35.18
CA LEU A 445 15.55 -46.23 -35.32
C LEU A 445 15.59 -45.76 -36.78
N LYS A 446 16.70 -45.97 -37.49
CA LYS A 446 16.84 -45.60 -38.91
C LYS A 446 15.79 -46.30 -39.77
N GLU A 447 15.58 -47.60 -39.56
CA GLU A 447 14.60 -48.37 -40.33
C GLU A 447 13.16 -47.93 -40.00
N LYS A 448 12.84 -47.80 -38.71
CA LYS A 448 11.50 -47.39 -38.24
C LYS A 448 11.10 -46.00 -38.75
N TYR A 449 12.03 -45.05 -38.76
CA TYR A 449 11.76 -43.64 -39.07
C TYR A 449 12.30 -43.17 -40.43
N LYS A 450 12.62 -44.08 -41.37
CA LYS A 450 13.14 -43.74 -42.71
C LYS A 450 12.30 -42.73 -43.52
N LYS A 451 10.99 -42.65 -43.26
CA LYS A 451 10.08 -41.70 -43.91
C LYS A 451 10.13 -40.28 -43.30
N ARG A 452 10.74 -40.11 -42.12
CA ARG A 452 10.93 -38.81 -41.45
C ARG A 452 12.29 -38.21 -41.88
N LYS A 453 12.35 -37.66 -43.10
CA LYS A 453 13.61 -37.21 -43.75
C LYS A 453 14.55 -36.41 -42.83
N GLN A 454 14.04 -35.36 -42.19
CA GLN A 454 14.84 -34.50 -41.31
C GLN A 454 15.47 -35.27 -40.12
N PHE A 455 14.70 -36.12 -39.45
CA PHE A 455 15.21 -36.94 -38.34
C PHE A 455 16.24 -37.96 -38.83
N TYR A 456 15.97 -38.64 -39.94
CA TYR A 456 16.88 -39.60 -40.55
C TYR A 456 18.23 -38.97 -40.95
N GLU A 457 18.20 -37.78 -41.55
CA GLU A 457 19.40 -37.01 -41.89
C GLU A 457 20.21 -36.63 -40.65
N LEU A 458 19.54 -36.18 -39.57
CA LEU A 458 20.20 -35.83 -38.31
C LEU A 458 20.90 -37.03 -37.65
N ILE A 459 20.28 -38.23 -37.67
CA ILE A 459 20.91 -39.45 -37.15
C ILE A 459 22.19 -39.75 -37.95
N ASN A 460 22.14 -39.73 -39.28
CA ASN A 460 23.30 -40.02 -40.12
C ASN A 460 24.41 -38.98 -39.99
N LYS A 461 24.06 -37.73 -39.72
CA LYS A 461 25.04 -36.64 -39.57
C LYS A 461 25.77 -36.68 -38.23
N HIS A 462 25.12 -37.15 -37.17
CA HIS A 462 25.58 -36.90 -35.80
C HIS A 462 25.83 -38.15 -34.93
N LEU A 463 25.34 -39.32 -35.32
CA LEU A 463 25.38 -40.54 -34.48
C LEU A 463 26.09 -41.75 -35.12
N THR A 464 26.30 -41.71 -36.44
CA THR A 464 27.29 -42.53 -37.16
C THR A 464 28.64 -41.84 -37.13
#